data_AF-A0A428N8Y3-F1
#
_entry.id   AF-A0A428N8Y3-F1
#
_cell.length_a   1.000
_cell.length_b   1.000
_cell.length_c   1.000
_cell.angle_alpha   90.00
_cell.angle_beta   90.00
_cell.angle_gamma   90.00
#
_symmetry.space_group_name_H-M   'P 1'
#
loop_
_entity.id
_entity.type
_entity.pdbx_description
1 polymer ?
#
loop_
_entity_poly.entity_id
_entity_poly.type
_entity_poly.pdbx_seq_one_letter_code
_entity_poly.pdbx_strand_id
1 'polypeptide(L)' 'MWHINNEYACHMSECYSDYPLQAFRKWLLNRYEHIDELNERWGTNFWSQRYNSFEEITFSGNTPDEANHLIIINHNEAN' A
#
# COMPACT_ATOMS: atom_id res chain seq x y z
N MET A 1 -11.26 -10.65 -34.27
CA MET A 1 -11.87 -10.23 -32.99
C MET A 1 -10.87 -10.59 -31.89
N TRP A 2 -10.67 -9.73 -30.89
CA TRP A 2 -9.74 -9.97 -29.78
C TRP A 2 -10.50 -10.12 -28.47
N HIS A 3 -9.97 -10.95 -27.58
CA HIS A 3 -10.41 -11.08 -26.20
C HIS A 3 -9.29 -10.57 -25.30
N ILE A 4 -9.60 -9.64 -24.40
CA ILE A 4 -8.61 -9.04 -23.51
C ILE A 4 -8.52 -9.91 -22.28
N ASN A 5 -7.37 -10.59 -22.12
CA ASN A 5 -7.11 -11.57 -21.07
C ASN A 5 -8.05 -12.80 -21.15
N ASN A 6 -8.02 -13.66 -20.15
CA ASN A 6 -8.90 -14.82 -20.00
C ASN A 6 -9.65 -14.72 -18.67
N GLU A 7 -8.93 -14.51 -17.56
CA GLU A 7 -9.47 -14.42 -16.20
C GLU A 7 -8.50 -13.62 -15.32
N TYR A 8 -8.65 -12.30 -15.28
CA TYR A 8 -7.81 -11.46 -14.42
C TYR A 8 -7.91 -11.92 -12.96
N ALA A 9 -6.76 -11.99 -12.29
CA ALA A 9 -6.64 -12.41 -10.90
C ALA A 9 -7.02 -13.88 -10.59
N CYS A 10 -7.17 -14.74 -11.61
CA CYS A 10 -7.42 -16.15 -11.36
C CYS A 10 -6.27 -16.78 -10.56
N HIS A 11 -6.63 -17.51 -9.48
CA HIS A 11 -5.75 -18.13 -8.48
C HIS A 11 -5.02 -17.19 -7.51
N MET A 12 -4.58 -16.00 -7.93
CA MET A 12 -3.98 -15.00 -7.04
C MET A 12 -4.27 -13.59 -7.57
N SER A 13 -4.99 -12.79 -6.78
CA SER A 13 -5.29 -11.38 -7.07
C SER A 13 -4.19 -10.42 -6.61
N GLU A 14 -3.40 -10.81 -5.62
CA GLU A 14 -2.46 -9.94 -4.93
C GLU A 14 -1.02 -10.39 -5.19
N CYS A 15 -0.12 -9.41 -5.32
CA CYS A 15 1.30 -9.64 -5.50
C CYS A 15 2.07 -8.75 -4.53
N TYR A 16 2.91 -9.37 -3.69
CA TYR A 16 3.67 -8.70 -2.64
C TYR A 16 5.16 -8.55 -2.99
N SER A 17 5.49 -8.56 -4.29
CA SER A 17 6.86 -8.35 -4.76
C SER A 17 7.23 -6.86 -4.80
N ASP A 18 8.49 -6.56 -5.10
CA ASP A 18 9.00 -5.18 -5.13
C ASP A 18 8.29 -4.27 -6.14
N TYR A 19 7.81 -4.82 -7.26
CA TYR A 19 7.19 -4.02 -8.31
C TYR A 19 5.83 -3.44 -7.88
N PRO A 20 4.86 -4.23 -7.39
CA PRO A 20 3.64 -3.72 -6.75
C PRO A 20 3.93 -2.77 -5.59
N LEU A 21 4.98 -3.00 -4.79
CA LEU A 21 5.32 -2.10 -3.68
C LEU A 21 5.71 -0.69 -4.20
N GLN A 22 6.51 -0.63 -5.26
CA GLN A 22 6.87 0.65 -5.89
C GLN A 22 5.65 1.33 -6.52
N ALA A 23 4.76 0.57 -7.16
CA ALA A 23 3.51 1.09 -7.71
C ALA A 23 2.61 1.65 -6.61
N PHE A 24 2.50 0.94 -5.48
CA PHE A 24 1.74 1.36 -4.32
C PHE A 24 2.28 2.66 -3.71
N ARG A 25 3.60 2.77 -3.52
CA ARG A 25 4.23 4.02 -3.04
C ARG A 25 3.97 5.20 -3.96
N LYS A 26 3.99 4.99 -5.28
CA LYS A 26 3.64 6.02 -6.26
C LYS A 26 2.16 6.42 -6.17
N TRP A 27 1.27 5.44 -5.99
CA TRP A 27 -0.15 5.71 -5.78
C TRP A 27 -0.38 6.53 -4.50
N LEU A 28 0.30 6.20 -3.40
CA LEU A 28 0.24 6.98 -2.15
C LEU A 28 0.75 8.41 -2.33
N LEU A 29 1.87 8.58 -3.04
CA LEU A 29 2.40 9.89 -3.36
C LEU A 29 1.39 10.73 -4.16
N ASN A 30 0.74 10.13 -5.15
CA ASN A 30 -0.28 10.83 -5.94
C ASN A 30 -1.55 11.16 -5.15
N ARG A 31 -1.89 10.35 -4.13
CA ARG A 31 -3.11 10.52 -3.32
C ARG A 31 -2.95 11.53 -2.20
N TYR A 32 -1.80 11.50 -1.51
CA TYR A 32 -1.58 12.30 -0.30
C TYR A 32 -0.63 13.48 -0.54
N GLU A 33 0.08 13.51 -1.67
CA GLU A 33 1.03 14.55 -2.11
C GLU A 33 2.28 14.70 -1.23
N HIS A 34 2.12 14.65 0.09
CA HIS A 34 3.14 14.82 1.11
C HIS A 34 3.06 13.71 2.17
N ILE A 35 4.22 13.32 2.70
CA ILE A 35 4.30 12.28 3.74
C ILE A 35 3.63 12.71 5.05
N ASP A 36 3.62 14.01 5.36
CA ASP A 36 2.97 14.56 6.54
C ASP A 36 1.45 14.40 6.50
N GLU A 37 0.82 14.62 5.34
CA GLU A 37 -0.61 14.39 5.12
C GLU A 37 -0.98 12.91 5.30
N LEU A 38 -0.13 12.01 4.78
CA LEU A 38 -0.30 10.57 5.01
C LEU A 38 -0.21 10.24 6.50
N ASN A 39 0.82 10.73 7.18
CA ASN A 39 1.02 10.48 8.61
C ASN A 39 -0.16 10.99 9.46
N GLU A 40 -0.71 12.15 9.13
CA GLU A 40 -1.88 12.71 9.81
C GLU A 40 -3.12 11.84 9.59
N ARG A 41 -3.45 11.50 8.34
CA ARG A 41 -4.62 10.67 8.05
C ARG A 41 -4.50 9.24 8.56
N TRP A 42 -3.28 8.70 8.59
CA TRP A 42 -3.03 7.35 9.06
C TRP A 42 -2.84 7.24 10.58
N GLY A 43 -2.78 8.38 11.29
CA GLY A 43 -2.59 8.41 12.73
C GLY A 43 -1.26 7.77 13.15
N THR A 44 -0.21 7.91 12.35
CA THR A 44 1.06 7.19 12.53
C THR A 44 1.85 7.60 13.77
N ASN A 45 1.43 8.63 14.50
CA ASN A 45 1.97 8.94 15.82
C ASN A 45 1.66 7.83 16.84
N PHE A 46 0.61 7.04 16.63
CA PHE A 46 0.32 5.88 17.47
C PHE A 46 1.38 4.80 17.28
N TRP A 47 1.91 4.30 18.40
CA TRP A 47 3.04 3.34 18.43
C TRP A 47 4.27 3.77 17.60
N SER A 48 4.47 5.08 17.44
CA SER A 48 5.63 5.66 16.76
C SER A 48 5.84 5.13 15.33
N GLN A 49 4.76 4.89 14.59
CA GLN A 49 4.77 4.42 13.20
C GLN A 49 5.00 5.54 12.16
N ARG A 50 5.47 6.71 12.59
CA ARG A 50 5.62 7.88 11.71
C ARG A 50 6.67 7.61 10.63
N TYR A 51 6.32 7.90 9.39
CA TYR A 51 7.21 7.75 8.24
C TYR A 51 7.87 9.08 7.87
N ASN A 52 9.15 9.06 7.49
CA ASN A 52 9.87 10.23 6.97
C ASN A 52 9.77 10.32 5.43
N SER A 53 9.51 9.20 4.76
CA SER A 53 9.34 9.17 3.31
C SER A 53 8.48 7.99 2.88
N PHE A 54 7.96 8.03 1.64
CA PHE A 54 7.14 6.93 1.11
C PHE A 54 7.95 5.64 0.90
N GLU A 55 9.28 5.73 0.80
CA GLU A 55 10.19 4.58 0.67
C GLU A 55 10.29 3.73 1.94
N GLU A 56 9.91 4.26 3.10
CA GLU A 56 9.86 3.51 4.37
C GLU A 56 8.61 2.60 4.45
N ILE A 57 7.60 2.83 3.60
CA ILE A 57 6.35 2.07 3.63
C ILE A 57 6.57 0.67 3.04
N THR A 58 6.23 -0.36 3.79
CA THR A 58 6.25 -1.76 3.37
C THR A 58 4.85 -2.36 3.39
N PHE A 59 4.64 -3.48 2.70
CA PHE A 59 3.41 -4.25 2.89
C PHE A 59 3.34 -4.79 4.32
N SER A 60 2.13 -5.01 4.83
CA SER A 60 1.86 -5.43 6.21
C SER A 60 2.35 -6.86 6.57
N GLY A 61 3.11 -7.52 5.69
CA GLY A 61 3.62 -8.87 5.93
C GLY A 61 4.68 -8.92 7.02
N ASN A 62 4.49 -9.80 8.01
CA ASN A 62 5.42 -10.09 9.13
C ASN A 62 5.59 -8.97 10.17
N THR A 63 4.50 -8.31 10.55
CA THR A 63 4.46 -7.48 11.76
C THR A 63 4.29 -8.34 13.02
N PRO A 64 4.88 -7.98 14.18
CA PRO A 64 4.71 -8.75 15.42
C PRO A 64 3.27 -8.79 15.95
N ASP A 65 2.45 -7.82 15.54
CA ASP A 65 1.04 -7.63 15.92
C ASP A 65 0.29 -6.96 14.75
N GLU A 66 -0.97 -6.58 14.93
CA GLU A 66 -1.81 -5.99 13.89
C GLU A 66 -1.19 -4.76 13.22
N ALA A 67 -1.08 -4.81 11.89
CA ALA A 67 -0.65 -3.68 11.08
C ALA A 67 -1.72 -2.58 11.06
N ASN A 68 -1.30 -1.33 10.87
CA ASN A 68 -2.22 -0.22 10.68
C ASN A 68 -3.23 -0.55 9.56
N HIS A 69 -4.52 -0.57 9.88
CA HIS A 69 -5.58 -0.94 8.95
C HIS A 69 -5.58 -0.08 7.67
N LEU A 70 -5.08 1.16 7.75
CA LEU A 70 -5.02 2.04 6.59
C LEU A 70 -3.96 1.60 5.58
N ILE A 71 -2.92 0.85 5.97
CA ILE A 71 -2.02 0.19 5.00
C ILE A 71 -2.80 -0.84 4.18
N ILE A 72 -3.64 -1.64 4.85
CA ILE A 72 -4.41 -2.73 4.22
C ILE A 72 -5.50 -2.15 3.30
N ILE A 73 -6.27 -1.17 3.79
CA ILE A 73 -7.34 -0.53 3.02
C ILE A 73 -6.77 0.16 1.77
N ASN A 74 -5.70 0.94 1.93
CA ASN A 74 -5.11 1.64 0.79
C ASN A 74 -4.43 0.67 -0.20
N HIS A 75 -3.87 -0.46 0.25
CA HIS A 75 -3.35 -1.47 -0.68
C HIS A 75 -4.47 -2.04 -1.57
N ASN A 76 -5.63 -2.34 -0.97
CA ASN A 76 -6.80 -2.83 -1.72
C ASN A 76 -7.37 -1.78 -2.70
N GLU A 77 -7.32 -0.49 -2.35
CA GLU A 77 -7.74 0.60 -3.25
C GLU A 77 -6.76 0.85 -4.42
N ALA A 78 -5.51 0.41 -4.28
CA ALA A 78 -4.46 0.61 -5.29
C ALA A 78 -4.34 -0.54 -6.30
N ASN A 79 -5.03 -1.66 -6.08
CA ASN A 79 -5.12 -2.83 -6.97
C ASN A 79 -6.31 -2.71 -7.92
#